data_AF-A0A0F8YUT4-F1
#
_entry.id   AF-A0A0F8YUT4-F1
#
_cell.length_a   1.000
_cell.length_b   1.000
_cell.length_c   1.000
_cell.angle_alpha   90.00
_cell.angle_beta   90.00
_cell.angle_gamma   90.00
#
_symmetry.space_group_name_H-M   'P 1'
#
loop_
_entity.id
_entity.type
_entity.pdbx_description
1 polymer ?
#
loop_
_entity_poly.entity_id
_entity_poly.type
_entity_poly.pdbx_seq_one_letter_code
_entity_poly.pdbx_strand_id
1 'polypeptide(L)'
;AACWSCAGFEKAPTKKQLAVYFEGCEKTGMRWEWYPEDVLSACRKCGGEGKGSKLLYKPSSDDQTKIVLYDLCRLPKRMLKKKLTVAEDKLKTLVAFDKRGIVPKLLKITKHATIVSILERMKPGPDGRLRTFLNPAGTETGRFSSAGGFLEPFSTNLQNLPKREAAKDPKYDVRRCVIPDEGCVLIEADLGQAEAGYCLPSE
;
A
#
# COMPACT_ATOMS: atom_id res chain seq x y z
N ALA A 1 0.64 -4.20 -30.26
CA ALA A 1 1.09 -2.81 -30.09
C ALA A 1 1.60 -2.59 -28.67
N ALA A 2 2.90 -2.36 -28.49
CA ALA A 2 3.43 -1.84 -27.23
C ALA A 2 3.18 -0.33 -27.17
N CYS A 3 3.19 0.31 -26.00
CA CYS A 3 3.01 1.77 -25.93
C CYS A 3 4.37 2.45 -26.16
N TRP A 4 4.42 3.53 -26.95
CA TRP A 4 5.68 4.27 -27.17
C TRP A 4 6.27 4.81 -25.87
N SER A 5 5.45 5.30 -24.96
CA SER A 5 5.92 5.71 -23.64
C SER A 5 6.42 4.54 -22.78
N CYS A 6 5.83 3.34 -22.93
CA CYS A 6 6.34 2.12 -22.29
C CYS A 6 7.61 1.57 -22.95
N ALA A 7 7.88 1.95 -24.21
CA ALA A 7 9.13 1.67 -24.91
C ALA A 7 10.23 2.68 -24.57
N GLY A 8 9.98 3.59 -23.62
CA GLY A 8 10.98 4.53 -23.11
C GLY A 8 11.02 5.88 -23.84
N PHE A 9 10.06 6.17 -24.73
CA PHE A 9 10.00 7.45 -25.41
C PHE A 9 9.24 8.50 -24.59
N GLU A 10 9.83 9.68 -24.40
CA GLU A 10 9.21 10.80 -23.68
C GLU A 10 8.06 11.45 -24.47
N LYS A 11 8.11 11.35 -25.82
CA LYS A 11 7.08 11.85 -26.76
C LYS A 11 6.89 10.85 -27.89
N ALA A 12 5.83 11.01 -28.67
CA ALA A 12 5.57 10.16 -29.83
C ALA A 12 6.82 10.08 -30.72
N PRO A 13 7.41 8.88 -30.90
CA PRO A 13 8.70 8.74 -31.55
C PRO A 13 8.60 9.00 -33.05
N THR A 14 9.60 9.69 -33.60
CA THR A 14 9.72 9.92 -35.04
C THR A 14 10.14 8.63 -35.76
N LYS A 15 9.89 8.54 -37.07
CA LYS A 15 10.29 7.38 -37.90
C LYS A 15 11.77 7.03 -37.75
N LYS A 16 12.65 8.04 -37.62
CA LYS A 16 14.09 7.85 -37.39
C LYS A 16 14.39 7.21 -36.03
N GLN A 17 13.68 7.63 -34.97
CA GLN A 17 13.87 7.08 -33.63
C GLN A 17 13.38 5.63 -33.51
N LEU A 18 12.30 5.29 -34.22
CA LEU A 18 11.80 3.92 -34.29
C LEU A 18 12.77 3.01 -35.04
N ALA A 19 13.34 3.46 -36.16
CA ALA A 19 14.34 2.69 -36.91
C ALA A 19 15.53 2.30 -36.02
N VAL A 20 16.08 3.26 -35.26
CA VAL A 20 17.20 3.02 -34.32
C VAL A 20 16.79 2.07 -33.18
N TYR A 21 15.57 2.21 -32.65
CA TYR A 21 15.05 1.32 -31.59
C TYR A 21 14.89 -0.13 -32.06
N PHE A 22 14.50 -0.33 -33.32
CA PHE A 22 14.36 -1.67 -33.91
C PHE A 22 15.67 -2.24 -34.50
N GLU A 23 16.63 -1.41 -34.89
CA GLU A 23 18.01 -1.86 -35.21
C GLU A 23 18.65 -2.56 -34.00
N GLY A 24 18.37 -2.11 -32.78
CA GLY A 24 18.77 -2.82 -31.56
C GLY A 24 18.08 -4.18 -31.33
N CYS A 25 17.01 -4.48 -32.07
CA CYS A 25 16.20 -5.70 -31.99
C CYS A 25 16.50 -6.73 -33.11
N GLU A 26 17.59 -6.57 -33.89
CA GLU A 26 17.95 -7.45 -35.02
C GLU A 26 18.04 -8.96 -34.69
N LYS A 27 18.04 -9.37 -33.42
CA LYS A 27 18.03 -10.79 -33.03
C LYS A 27 16.66 -11.48 -33.10
N THR A 28 15.58 -10.78 -33.40
CA THR A 28 14.23 -11.38 -33.45
C THR A 28 13.59 -11.26 -34.83
N GLY A 29 14.21 -11.82 -35.87
CA GLY A 29 13.59 -12.38 -37.09
C GLY A 29 12.29 -11.76 -37.66
N MET A 30 12.06 -10.45 -37.50
CA MET A 30 10.83 -9.79 -37.89
C MET A 30 11.01 -9.14 -39.26
N ARG A 31 10.11 -9.50 -40.17
CA ARG A 31 10.12 -9.11 -41.58
C ARG A 31 9.58 -7.67 -41.74
N TRP A 32 10.27 -6.86 -42.53
CA TRP A 32 10.14 -5.40 -42.71
C TRP A 32 8.85 -4.92 -43.42
N GLU A 33 7.68 -5.42 -43.04
CA GLU A 33 6.39 -4.99 -43.64
C GLU A 33 5.43 -4.30 -42.65
N TRP A 34 5.92 -3.87 -41.48
CA TRP A 34 5.09 -3.24 -40.45
C TRP A 34 5.28 -1.72 -40.46
N TYR A 35 4.20 -0.96 -40.65
CA TYR A 35 4.25 0.50 -40.61
C TYR A 35 4.43 1.00 -39.17
N PRO A 36 5.12 2.13 -38.94
CA PRO A 36 5.36 2.70 -37.61
C PRO A 36 4.11 2.83 -36.73
N GLU A 37 2.97 3.10 -37.36
CA GLU A 37 1.66 3.25 -36.72
C GLU A 37 1.12 1.93 -36.12
N ASP A 38 1.55 0.78 -36.65
CA ASP A 38 1.09 -0.54 -36.21
C ASP A 38 1.84 -1.06 -34.96
N VAL A 39 3.03 -0.51 -34.70
CA VAL A 39 3.95 -1.08 -33.70
C VAL A 39 3.79 -0.43 -32.33
N LEU A 40 3.67 0.89 -32.28
CA LEU A 40 3.50 1.64 -31.02
C LEU A 40 2.37 2.68 -31.07
N SER A 41 1.29 2.44 -30.32
CA SER A 41 0.14 3.35 -30.23
C SER A 41 0.03 4.06 -28.87
N ALA A 42 -0.80 5.11 -28.79
CA ALA A 42 -1.11 5.78 -27.53
C ALA A 42 -1.73 4.79 -26.53
N CYS A 43 -1.26 4.80 -25.29
CA CYS A 43 -1.72 3.86 -24.29
C CYS A 43 -3.20 4.06 -23.98
N ARG A 44 -4.03 3.02 -24.11
CA ARG A 44 -5.42 3.04 -23.62
C ARG A 44 -5.54 3.33 -22.12
N LYS A 45 -4.43 3.18 -21.37
CA LYS A 45 -4.38 3.30 -19.90
C LYS A 45 -3.77 4.61 -19.39
N CYS A 46 -2.81 5.22 -20.11
CA CYS A 46 -2.17 6.48 -19.69
C CYS A 46 -2.30 7.61 -20.73
N GLY A 47 -3.02 7.42 -21.82
CA GLY A 47 -3.23 8.43 -22.86
C GLY A 47 -1.97 8.88 -23.60
N GLY A 48 -0.80 8.31 -23.30
CA GLY A 48 0.50 8.78 -23.82
C GLY A 48 1.25 9.72 -22.86
N GLU A 49 0.77 9.98 -21.64
CA GLU A 49 1.39 10.93 -20.71
C GLU A 49 2.58 10.38 -19.89
N GLY A 50 2.98 9.12 -20.08
CA GLY A 50 4.18 8.56 -19.45
C GLY A 50 4.23 8.48 -17.92
N LYS A 51 3.08 8.46 -17.24
CA LYS A 51 2.99 8.33 -15.78
C LYS A 51 3.22 6.90 -15.23
N GLY A 52 3.87 6.02 -15.97
CA GLY A 52 4.05 4.62 -15.58
C GLY A 52 5.48 4.18 -15.71
N SER A 53 6.34 4.47 -14.73
CA SER A 53 7.51 3.62 -14.54
C SER A 53 6.99 2.23 -14.14
N LYS A 54 7.04 1.30 -15.07
CA LYS A 54 6.70 -0.10 -14.83
C LYS A 54 7.81 -0.65 -13.94
N LEU A 55 7.71 -0.45 -12.63
CA LEU A 55 8.50 -1.27 -11.69
C LEU A 55 8.20 -2.72 -12.06
N LEU A 56 9.24 -3.48 -12.47
CA LEU A 56 9.13 -4.91 -12.78
C LEU A 56 8.56 -5.71 -11.60
N TYR A 57 8.70 -5.17 -10.39
CA TYR A 57 8.21 -5.72 -9.14
C TYR A 57 7.37 -4.69 -8.37
N LYS A 58 6.14 -5.05 -8.02
CA LYS A 58 5.21 -4.30 -7.17
C LYS A 58 5.23 -4.92 -5.76
N PRO A 59 5.87 -4.27 -4.75
CA PRO A 59 5.96 -4.82 -3.40
C PRO A 59 4.61 -5.00 -2.69
N SER A 60 3.57 -4.28 -3.11
CA SER A 60 2.21 -4.43 -2.60
C SER A 60 1.44 -5.60 -3.23
N SER A 61 2.01 -6.31 -4.20
CA SER A 61 1.43 -7.54 -4.73
C SER A 61 1.97 -8.74 -3.96
N ASP A 62 1.07 -9.44 -3.27
CA ASP A 62 1.40 -10.66 -2.54
C ASP A 62 2.00 -11.73 -3.44
N ASP A 63 1.45 -11.93 -4.65
CA ASP A 63 1.90 -13.00 -5.54
C ASP A 63 3.28 -12.72 -6.12
N GLN A 64 3.55 -11.48 -6.53
CA GLN A 64 4.91 -11.11 -6.98
C GLN A 64 5.90 -11.23 -5.83
N THR A 65 5.49 -10.85 -4.61
CA THR A 65 6.34 -10.96 -3.43
C THR A 65 6.65 -12.41 -3.08
N LYS A 66 5.67 -13.33 -3.20
CA LYS A 66 5.90 -14.77 -3.02
C LYS A 66 6.96 -15.30 -3.99
N ILE A 67 6.85 -14.96 -5.28
CA ILE A 67 7.81 -15.39 -6.31
C ILE A 67 9.21 -14.86 -5.97
N VAL A 68 9.33 -13.57 -5.65
CA VAL A 68 10.62 -12.95 -5.32
C VAL A 68 11.25 -13.60 -4.08
N LEU A 69 10.49 -13.80 -3.01
CA LEU A 69 11.04 -14.33 -1.75
C LEU A 69 11.36 -15.83 -1.85
N TYR A 70 10.44 -16.63 -2.39
CA TYR A 70 10.54 -18.08 -2.30
C TYR A 70 11.19 -18.73 -3.52
N ASP A 71 10.93 -18.21 -4.73
CA ASP A 71 11.44 -18.83 -5.95
C ASP A 71 12.78 -18.21 -6.37
N LEU A 72 12.91 -16.88 -6.31
CA LEU A 72 14.15 -16.17 -6.69
C LEU A 72 15.16 -16.12 -5.54
N CYS A 73 14.75 -15.71 -4.34
CA CYS A 73 15.65 -15.62 -3.18
C CYS A 73 15.81 -16.94 -2.44
N ARG A 74 15.05 -17.98 -2.81
CA ARG A 74 15.11 -19.34 -2.24
C ARG A 74 14.96 -19.36 -0.71
N LEU A 75 14.19 -18.42 -0.14
CA LEU A 75 13.91 -18.41 1.29
C LEU A 75 12.96 -19.55 1.69
N PRO A 76 12.99 -20.02 2.95
CA PRO A 76 12.07 -21.03 3.43
C PRO A 76 10.60 -20.61 3.24
N LYS A 77 9.81 -21.46 2.56
CA LYS A 77 8.39 -21.18 2.30
C LYS A 77 7.60 -21.06 3.59
N ARG A 78 6.78 -20.00 3.73
CA ARG A 78 5.88 -19.83 4.86
C ARG A 78 4.43 -20.01 4.46
N MET A 79 3.71 -20.75 5.29
CA MET A 79 2.33 -21.15 5.04
C MET A 79 1.41 -20.63 6.14
N LEU A 80 0.20 -20.23 5.75
CA LEU A 80 -0.92 -19.93 6.64
C LEU A 80 -2.16 -20.62 6.09
N LYS A 81 -2.85 -21.41 6.92
CA LYS A 81 -4.03 -22.19 6.49
C LYS A 81 -3.78 -22.98 5.18
N LYS A 82 -2.64 -23.67 5.10
CA LYS A 82 -2.18 -24.45 3.93
C LYS A 82 -1.94 -23.65 2.63
N LYS A 83 -1.93 -22.31 2.67
CA LYS A 83 -1.59 -21.46 1.52
C LYS A 83 -0.29 -20.68 1.77
N LEU A 84 0.47 -20.45 0.70
CA LEU A 84 1.70 -19.66 0.75
C LEU A 84 1.37 -18.21 1.14
N THR A 85 2.09 -17.66 2.11
CA THR A 85 1.77 -16.36 2.70
C THR A 85 2.97 -15.42 2.72
N VAL A 86 2.66 -14.12 2.73
CA VAL A 86 3.61 -13.02 2.95
C VAL A 86 3.13 -12.12 4.11
N ALA A 87 2.33 -12.68 5.02
CA ALA A 87 1.87 -11.98 6.21
C ALA A 87 3.05 -11.53 7.09
N GLU A 88 2.92 -10.35 7.71
CA GLU A 88 3.99 -9.69 8.47
C GLU A 88 4.64 -10.62 9.51
N ASP A 89 3.83 -11.34 10.29
CA ASP A 89 4.33 -12.19 11.37
C ASP A 89 5.11 -13.40 10.86
N LYS A 90 4.74 -13.94 9.70
CA LYS A 90 5.49 -15.02 9.07
C LYS A 90 6.78 -14.50 8.44
N LEU A 91 6.75 -13.31 7.84
CA LEU A 91 7.94 -12.68 7.28
C LEU A 91 8.97 -12.30 8.36
N LYS A 92 8.55 -11.88 9.56
CA LYS A 92 9.48 -11.62 10.69
C LYS A 92 10.37 -12.83 11.00
N THR A 93 9.83 -14.04 10.92
CA THR A 93 10.60 -15.29 11.14
C THR A 93 11.59 -15.62 10.01
N LEU A 94 11.51 -14.94 8.86
CA LEU A 94 12.43 -15.12 7.74
C LEU A 94 13.63 -14.18 7.79
N VAL A 95 13.61 -13.16 8.67
CA VAL A 95 14.70 -12.19 8.79
C VAL A 95 16.04 -12.87 9.07
N ALA A 96 16.06 -13.92 9.89
CA ALA A 96 17.27 -14.69 10.19
C ALA A 96 17.84 -15.46 8.98
N PHE A 97 17.00 -15.81 8.01
CA PHE A 97 17.40 -16.56 6.81
C PHE A 97 17.78 -15.65 5.64
N ASP A 98 17.45 -14.36 5.74
CA ASP A 98 17.62 -13.39 4.68
C ASP A 98 18.99 -12.72 4.72
N LYS A 99 19.96 -13.34 4.03
CA LYS A 99 21.33 -12.81 3.89
C LYS A 99 21.40 -11.49 3.12
N ARG A 100 20.38 -11.14 2.34
CA ARG A 100 20.38 -9.95 1.46
C ARG A 100 19.65 -8.75 2.08
N GLY A 101 18.95 -8.95 3.20
CA GLY A 101 18.19 -7.91 3.89
C GLY A 101 16.99 -7.38 3.09
N ILE A 102 16.41 -8.20 2.20
CA ILE A 102 15.20 -7.88 1.43
C ILE A 102 13.96 -7.87 2.32
N VAL A 103 13.80 -8.86 3.21
CA VAL A 103 12.65 -9.02 4.10
C VAL A 103 12.51 -7.84 5.06
N PRO A 104 13.56 -7.36 5.77
CA PRO A 104 13.46 -6.15 6.59
C PRO A 104 13.07 -4.91 5.78
N LYS A 105 13.60 -4.74 4.56
CA LYS A 105 13.26 -3.61 3.69
C LYS A 105 11.79 -3.67 3.26
N LEU A 106 11.30 -4.85 2.89
CA LEU A 106 9.90 -5.07 2.53
C LEU A 106 8.96 -4.77 3.70
N LEU A 107 9.29 -5.24 4.91
CA LEU A 107 8.54 -4.93 6.14
C LEU A 107 8.49 -3.42 6.42
N LYS A 108 9.56 -2.68 6.15
CA LYS A 108 9.57 -1.22 6.28
C LYS A 108 8.71 -0.53 5.22
N ILE A 109 8.81 -0.96 3.96
CA ILE A 109 8.03 -0.37 2.85
C ILE A 109 6.53 -0.58 3.06
N THR A 110 6.13 -1.79 3.43
CA THR A 110 4.72 -2.11 3.70
C THR A 110 4.18 -1.28 4.86
N LYS A 111 4.95 -1.11 5.94
CA LYS A 111 4.59 -0.21 7.05
C LYS A 111 4.42 1.25 6.60
N HIS A 112 5.38 1.78 5.84
CA HIS A 112 5.26 3.14 5.31
C HIS A 112 4.00 3.29 4.44
N ALA A 113 3.73 2.32 3.56
CA ALA A 113 2.54 2.35 2.71
C ALA A 113 1.24 2.33 3.52
N THR A 114 1.17 1.53 4.60
CA THR A 114 0.01 1.51 5.50
C THR A 114 -0.20 2.87 6.18
N ILE A 115 0.86 3.49 6.68
CA ILE A 115 0.77 4.81 7.34
C ILE A 115 0.36 5.90 6.35
N VAL A 116 0.93 5.91 5.15
CA VAL A 116 0.53 6.83 4.07
C VAL A 116 -0.96 6.66 3.73
N SER A 117 -1.42 5.42 3.57
CA SER A 117 -2.84 5.13 3.32
C SER A 117 -3.76 5.55 4.47
N ILE A 118 -3.29 5.52 5.73
CA ILE A 118 -4.06 6.07 6.86
C ILE A 118 -4.15 7.60 6.75
N LEU A 119 -3.03 8.29 6.51
CA LEU A 119 -3.00 9.75 6.35
C LEU A 119 -3.87 10.23 5.17
N GLU A 120 -3.84 9.51 4.05
CA GLU A 120 -4.69 9.81 2.90
C GLU A 120 -6.19 9.69 3.21
N ARG A 121 -6.57 8.76 4.10
CA ARG A 121 -7.96 8.58 4.57
C ARG A 121 -8.35 9.59 5.66
N MET A 122 -7.38 10.11 6.41
CA MET A 122 -7.57 11.16 7.41
C MET A 122 -7.55 12.57 6.79
N LYS A 123 -8.02 12.72 5.54
CA LYS A 123 -8.17 14.06 4.98
C LYS A 123 -9.35 14.77 5.65
N PRO A 124 -9.15 15.99 6.16
CA PRO A 124 -10.24 16.75 6.77
C PRO A 124 -11.30 17.11 5.73
N GLY A 125 -12.52 17.31 6.21
CA GLY A 125 -13.61 17.87 5.41
C GLY A 125 -13.37 19.35 5.07
N PRO A 126 -14.31 19.99 4.35
CA PRO A 126 -14.21 21.40 3.97
C PRO A 126 -14.07 22.37 5.14
N ASP A 127 -14.52 21.97 6.33
CA ASP A 127 -14.44 22.72 7.58
C ASP A 127 -13.14 22.48 8.37
N GLY A 128 -12.19 21.72 7.80
CA GLY A 128 -10.92 21.40 8.44
C GLY A 128 -11.02 20.29 9.49
N ARG A 129 -12.20 19.69 9.71
CA ARG A 129 -12.42 18.69 10.76
C ARG A 129 -12.44 17.26 10.23
N LEU A 130 -11.97 16.33 11.06
CA LEU A 130 -12.08 14.89 10.80
C LEU A 130 -13.45 14.37 11.25
N ARG A 131 -14.07 13.55 10.41
CA ARG A 131 -15.40 12.97 10.67
C ARG A 131 -15.31 11.45 10.72
N THR A 132 -16.13 10.83 11.56
CA THR A 132 -16.24 9.36 11.65
C THR A 132 -17.69 8.98 11.92
N PHE A 133 -18.10 7.82 11.43
CA PHE A 133 -19.41 7.28 11.73
C PHE A 133 -19.30 6.26 12.87
N LEU A 134 -20.03 6.46 13.96
CA LEU A 134 -20.10 5.53 15.09
C LEU A 134 -21.35 4.66 14.95
N ASN A 135 -21.15 3.37 14.71
CA ASN A 135 -22.23 2.40 14.61
C ASN A 135 -22.42 1.67 15.97
N PRO A 136 -23.56 1.85 16.65
CA PRO A 136 -23.88 1.14 17.89
C PRO A 136 -24.12 -0.36 17.69
N ALA A 137 -24.61 -0.77 16.52
CA ALA A 137 -24.94 -2.16 16.19
C ALA A 137 -23.82 -2.86 15.40
N GLY A 138 -22.61 -2.29 15.38
CA GLY A 138 -21.51 -2.77 14.55
C GLY A 138 -20.75 -3.97 15.10
N THR A 139 -20.91 -4.30 16.39
CA THR A 139 -20.25 -5.45 17.01
C THR A 139 -21.26 -6.27 17.83
N GLU A 140 -21.10 -7.59 17.83
CA GLU A 140 -21.93 -8.49 18.65
C GLU A 140 -21.75 -8.23 20.16
N THR A 141 -20.60 -7.69 20.54
CA THR A 141 -20.25 -7.35 21.94
C THR A 141 -20.92 -6.09 22.47
N GLY A 142 -21.68 -5.36 21.65
CA GLY A 142 -22.28 -4.07 22.01
C GLY A 142 -21.31 -2.89 22.04
N ARG A 143 -20.05 -3.07 21.60
CA ARG A 143 -19.08 -1.97 21.43
C ARG A 143 -19.43 -1.16 20.18
N PHE A 144 -19.22 0.15 20.25
CA PHE A 144 -19.28 1.01 19.07
C PHE A 144 -18.19 0.63 18.07
N SER A 145 -18.54 0.54 16.80
CA SER A 145 -17.56 0.44 15.71
C SER A 145 -17.51 1.75 14.94
N SER A 146 -16.30 2.25 14.65
CA SER A 146 -16.12 3.40 13.77
C SER A 146 -15.89 2.99 12.31
N ALA A 147 -16.42 3.75 11.37
CA ALA A 147 -16.26 3.51 9.94
C ALA A 147 -16.29 4.80 9.13
N GLY A 148 -15.82 4.72 7.88
CA GLY A 148 -16.17 5.72 6.86
C GLY A 148 -17.62 5.50 6.44
N GLY A 149 -18.41 6.57 6.40
CA GLY A 149 -19.79 6.56 5.95
C GLY A 149 -19.90 6.95 4.47
N PHE A 150 -20.87 6.36 3.78
CA PHE A 150 -21.19 6.74 2.39
C PHE A 150 -21.67 8.20 2.28
N LEU A 151 -22.45 8.65 3.26
CA LEU A 151 -23.00 10.01 3.29
C LEU A 151 -21.93 11.08 3.49
N GLU A 152 -20.80 10.72 4.09
CA GLU A 152 -19.74 11.66 4.39
C GLU A 152 -18.41 11.20 3.79
N PRO A 153 -18.03 11.72 2.60
CA PRO A 153 -16.90 11.20 1.83
C PRO A 153 -15.55 11.39 2.54
N PHE A 154 -15.46 12.36 3.45
CA PHE A 154 -14.28 12.66 4.27
C PHE A 154 -14.39 12.04 5.66
N SER A 155 -14.68 10.73 5.71
CA SER A 155 -14.79 10.00 6.97
C SER A 155 -13.99 8.71 6.99
N THR A 156 -13.48 8.35 8.16
CA THR A 156 -12.62 7.18 8.34
C THR A 156 -12.85 6.52 9.70
N ASN A 157 -12.34 5.30 9.87
CA ASN A 157 -12.33 4.62 11.16
C ASN A 157 -11.21 5.21 12.04
N LEU A 158 -11.59 5.96 13.07
CA LEU A 158 -10.65 6.60 14.01
C LEU A 158 -10.24 5.69 15.18
N GLN A 159 -10.95 4.59 15.42
CA GLN A 159 -10.57 3.64 16.47
C GLN A 159 -9.30 2.84 16.14
N ASN A 160 -9.03 2.60 14.85
CA ASN A 160 -7.91 1.79 14.37
C ASN A 160 -6.62 2.60 14.13
N LEU A 161 -6.48 3.79 14.71
CA LEU A 161 -5.24 4.55 14.58
C LEU A 161 -4.09 3.86 15.35
N PRO A 162 -2.91 3.67 14.72
CA PRO A 162 -1.83 2.85 15.27
C PRO A 162 -1.24 3.44 16.56
N LYS A 163 -1.52 2.81 17.71
CA LYS A 163 -0.98 3.21 19.03
C LYS A 163 0.40 2.57 19.29
N ARG A 164 0.55 1.29 18.95
CA ARG A 164 1.77 0.51 19.25
C ARG A 164 2.94 0.90 18.36
N GLU A 165 2.67 1.24 17.11
CA GLU A 165 3.68 1.66 16.15
C GLU A 165 4.13 3.09 16.45
N ALA A 166 3.21 3.98 16.84
CA ALA A 166 3.53 5.33 17.31
C ALA A 166 4.48 5.33 18.52
N ALA A 167 4.34 4.37 19.43
CA ALA A 167 5.23 4.21 20.57
C ALA A 167 6.66 3.75 20.18
N LYS A 168 6.84 3.13 19.02
CA LYS A 168 8.15 2.65 18.55
C LYS A 168 8.92 3.73 17.80
N ASP A 169 8.22 4.49 16.97
CA ASP A 169 8.82 5.55 16.15
C ASP A 169 7.82 6.71 16.03
N PRO A 170 8.21 7.94 16.44
CA PRO A 170 7.38 9.13 16.28
C PRO A 170 6.89 9.37 14.84
N LYS A 171 7.61 8.86 13.83
CA LYS A 171 7.20 8.94 12.43
C LYS A 171 5.88 8.22 12.14
N TYR A 172 5.54 7.21 12.93
CA TYR A 172 4.30 6.44 12.78
C TYR A 172 3.16 6.98 13.64
N ASP A 173 3.39 8.07 14.36
CA ASP A 173 2.40 8.73 15.20
C ASP A 173 1.49 9.65 14.38
N VAL A 174 0.52 9.03 13.69
CA VAL A 174 -0.52 9.76 12.95
C VAL A 174 -1.50 10.51 13.85
N ARG A 175 -1.52 10.21 15.16
CA ARG A 175 -2.47 10.82 16.11
C ARG A 175 -2.10 12.27 16.40
N ARG A 176 -0.82 12.62 16.30
CA ARG A 176 -0.32 14.00 16.39
C ARG A 176 -0.88 14.93 15.33
N CYS A 177 -1.43 14.39 14.23
CA CYS A 177 -2.10 15.19 13.21
C CYS A 177 -3.51 15.65 13.64
N VAL A 178 -4.05 15.11 14.74
CA VAL A 178 -5.34 15.52 15.31
C VAL A 178 -5.06 16.59 16.35
N ILE A 179 -5.36 17.83 15.99
CA ILE A 179 -5.14 19.01 16.85
C ILE A 179 -6.50 19.58 17.31
N PRO A 180 -6.56 20.20 18.50
CA PRO A 180 -7.73 20.96 18.89
C PRO A 180 -7.87 22.22 18.03
N ASP A 181 -9.07 22.77 18.00
CA ASP A 181 -9.31 24.12 17.46
C ASP A 181 -8.54 25.17 18.29
N GLU A 182 -8.34 26.36 17.72
CA GLU A 182 -7.66 27.46 18.39
C GLU A 182 -8.32 27.81 19.74
N GLY A 183 -7.50 27.93 20.80
CA GLY A 183 -7.99 28.16 22.16
C GLY A 183 -8.61 26.94 22.86
N CYS A 184 -8.68 25.79 22.20
CA CYS A 184 -9.18 24.55 22.79
C CYS A 184 -8.04 23.59 23.18
N VAL A 185 -8.35 22.62 24.04
CA VAL A 185 -7.45 21.52 24.43
C VAL A 185 -8.15 20.18 24.25
N LEU A 186 -7.39 19.16 23.84
CA LEU A 186 -7.89 17.77 23.82
C LEU A 186 -7.61 17.12 25.17
N ILE A 187 -8.63 16.48 25.74
CA ILE A 187 -8.54 15.74 27.00
C ILE A 187 -8.79 14.27 26.71
N GLU A 188 -7.82 13.41 27.01
CA GLU A 188 -7.95 11.95 26.94
C GLU A 188 -8.32 11.41 28.32
N ALA A 189 -9.36 10.57 28.38
CA ALA A 189 -9.71 9.78 29.56
C ALA A 189 -9.76 8.31 29.14
N ASP A 190 -8.92 7.48 29.77
CA ASP A 190 -8.85 6.04 29.52
C ASP A 190 -9.26 5.28 30.78
N LEU A 191 -10.09 4.25 30.62
CA LEU A 191 -10.54 3.42 31.73
C LEU A 191 -9.48 2.36 32.04
N GLY A 192 -8.66 2.63 33.05
CA GLY A 192 -7.63 1.70 33.51
C GLY A 192 -8.22 0.33 33.84
N GLN A 193 -7.72 -0.72 33.16
CA GLN A 193 -8.09 -2.11 33.40
C GLN A 193 -9.60 -2.42 33.33
N ALA A 194 -10.37 -1.68 32.53
CA ALA A 194 -11.82 -1.88 32.43
C ALA A 194 -12.22 -3.34 32.19
N GLU A 195 -11.54 -4.04 31.28
CA GLU A 195 -11.85 -5.46 30.99
C GLU A 195 -11.46 -6.40 32.14
N ALA A 196 -10.36 -6.12 32.85
CA ALA A 196 -9.92 -6.97 33.96
C ALA A 196 -10.76 -6.76 35.23
N GLY A 197 -11.32 -5.56 35.43
CA GLY A 197 -12.20 -5.26 36.56
C GLY A 197 -13.54 -6.00 36.54
N TYR A 198 -13.99 -6.47 35.38
CA TYR A 198 -15.22 -7.28 35.24
C TYR A 198 -14.98 -8.80 35.37
N CYS A 199 -13.73 -9.24 35.41
CA CYS A 199 -13.40 -10.64 35.71
C CYS A 199 -13.59 -10.88 37.21
N LEU A 200 -14.84 -11.13 37.63
CA LEU A 200 -15.13 -11.67 38.96
C LEU A 200 -14.36 -13.00 39.11
N PRO A 201 -13.76 -13.28 40.28
CA PRO A 201 -13.14 -14.57 40.52
C PRO A 201 -14.20 -15.66 40.34
N SER A 202 -13.92 -16.63 39.47
CA SER A 202 -14.68 -17.87 39.40
C SER A 202 -14.50 -18.59 40.74
N GLU A 203 -15.58 -18.68 41.52
CA GLU A 203 -15.67 -19.55 42.71
C GLU A 203 -15.51 -21.02 42.34
#